data_AF-A0A0R3WSW1-F1
#
_entry.id   AF-A0A0R3WSW1-F1
#
_cell.length_a   1.000
_cell.length_b   1.000
_cell.length_c   1.000
_cell.angle_alpha   90.00
_cell.angle_beta   90.00
_cell.angle_gamma   90.00
#
_symmetry.space_group_name_H-M   'P 1'
#
loop_
_entity.id
_entity.type
_entity.pdbx_description
1 polymer ?
#
loop_
_entity_poly.entity_id
_entity_poly.type
_entity_poly.pdbx_seq_one_letter_code
_entity_poly.pdbx_strand_id
1 'polypeptide(L)'
;MDKHLKYLVALLVVVLFTCLTGGLQLECGHLFGTGCQSWRTGREMTGLVAAALVAFVMASIFAALFILKKNRWSSICEFIALAAGSILMLAAVAVYYNRSSILSPLMAAITMTLAIEIAIFLLIDLVS
;
A
#
# COMPACT_ATOMS: atom_id res chain seq x y z
N MET A 1 12.80 10.93 -20.13
CA MET A 1 11.55 10.56 -19.44
C MET A 1 11.86 10.56 -17.95
N ASP A 2 11.33 11.51 -17.18
CA ASP A 2 11.68 11.71 -15.77
C ASP A 2 11.47 10.43 -14.95
N LYS A 3 12.49 10.00 -14.20
CA LYS A 3 12.45 8.80 -13.36
C LYS A 3 11.24 8.79 -12.41
N HIS A 4 10.85 9.98 -11.92
CA HIS A 4 9.67 10.18 -11.08
C HIS A 4 8.33 9.89 -11.76
N LEU A 5 8.24 10.01 -13.09
CA LEU A 5 7.03 9.60 -13.81
C LEU A 5 6.83 8.08 -13.73
N LYS A 6 7.94 7.30 -13.76
CA LYS A 6 7.88 5.84 -13.61
C LYS A 6 7.44 5.45 -12.20
N TYR A 7 7.96 6.13 -11.17
CA TYR A 7 7.55 5.91 -9.79
C TYR A 7 6.06 6.19 -9.59
N LEU A 8 5.53 7.27 -10.16
CA LEU A 8 4.11 7.61 -10.07
C LEU A 8 3.21 6.54 -10.71
N VAL A 9 3.59 6.01 -11.88
CA VAL A 9 2.86 4.91 -12.53
C VAL A 9 2.91 3.64 -11.67
N ALA A 10 4.08 3.29 -11.13
CA ALA A 10 4.23 2.12 -10.26
C ALA A 10 3.41 2.25 -8.96
N LEU A 11 3.37 3.44 -8.37
CA LEU A 11 2.58 3.74 -7.17
C LEU A 11 1.08 3.61 -7.44
N LEU A 12 0.63 3.99 -8.63
CA LEU A 12 -0.78 3.82 -9.04
C LEU A 12 -1.14 2.33 -9.14
N VAL A 13 -0.24 1.48 -9.62
CA VAL A 13 -0.40 0.03 -9.62
C VAL A 13 -0.49 -0.51 -8.18
N VAL A 14 0.38 -0.07 -7.27
CA VAL A 14 0.32 -0.43 -5.84
C VAL A 14 -1.03 -0.06 -5.22
N VAL A 15 -1.54 1.14 -5.50
CA VAL A 15 -2.86 1.58 -5.00
C VAL A 15 -3.98 0.69 -5.54
N LEU A 16 -3.95 0.34 -6.83
CA LEU A 16 -4.94 -0.56 -7.43
C LEU A 16 -4.92 -1.94 -6.76
N PHE A 17 -3.76 -2.56 -6.59
CA PHE A 17 -3.65 -3.85 -5.90
C PHE A 17 -4.08 -3.77 -4.42
N THR A 18 -3.82 -2.64 -3.76
CA THR A 18 -4.33 -2.38 -2.41
C THR A 18 -5.85 -2.33 -2.38
N CYS A 19 -6.48 -1.62 -3.34
CA CYS A 19 -7.93 -1.60 -3.51
C CYS A 19 -8.50 -3.00 -3.77
N LEU A 20 -7.87 -3.79 -4.65
CA LEU A 20 -8.26 -5.17 -4.91
C LEU A 20 -8.18 -6.04 -3.66
N THR A 21 -7.14 -5.86 -2.84
CA THR A 21 -7.00 -6.55 -1.55
C THR A 21 -8.20 -6.27 -0.63
N GLY A 22 -8.66 -5.01 -0.58
CA GLY A 22 -9.85 -4.62 0.20
C GLY A 22 -11.19 -4.96 -0.45
N GLY A 23 -11.24 -5.10 -1.77
CA GLY A 23 -12.47 -5.35 -2.54
C GLY A 23 -12.79 -6.83 -2.73
N LEU A 24 -11.78 -7.71 -2.70
CA LEU A 24 -11.97 -9.15 -2.85
C LEU A 24 -12.84 -9.72 -1.70
N GLN A 25 -13.77 -10.59 -2.06
CA GLN A 25 -14.63 -11.28 -1.10
C GLN A 25 -13.80 -12.33 -0.33
N LEU A 26 -13.78 -12.20 1.00
CA LEU A 26 -13.33 -13.25 1.90
C LEU A 26 -14.51 -14.16 2.27
N GLU A 27 -14.24 -15.25 2.99
CA GLU A 27 -15.25 -16.17 3.57
C GLU A 27 -16.33 -15.46 4.41
N CYS A 28 -16.05 -14.22 4.79
CA CYS A 28 -16.81 -13.34 5.65
C CYS A 28 -17.59 -12.24 4.87
N GLY A 29 -17.45 -12.21 3.54
CA GLY A 29 -17.96 -11.17 2.64
C GLY A 29 -16.87 -10.15 2.25
N HIS A 30 -17.28 -8.95 1.83
CA HIS A 30 -16.36 -7.85 1.56
C HIS A 30 -15.69 -7.38 2.86
N LEU A 31 -14.40 -7.04 2.82
CA LEU A 31 -13.68 -6.48 3.97
C LEU A 31 -14.40 -5.26 4.56
N PHE A 32 -14.84 -4.33 3.70
CA PHE A 32 -15.62 -3.15 4.12
C PHE A 32 -17.10 -3.46 4.42
N GLY A 33 -17.53 -4.71 4.31
CA GLY A 33 -18.88 -5.14 4.63
C GLY A 33 -19.12 -5.24 6.15
N THR A 34 -20.33 -4.92 6.58
CA THR A 34 -20.77 -5.01 7.98
C THR A 34 -20.61 -6.40 8.58
N GLY A 35 -20.73 -7.45 7.75
CA GLY A 35 -20.49 -8.84 8.16
C GLY A 35 -19.08 -9.08 8.69
N CYS A 36 -18.06 -8.46 8.09
CA CYS A 36 -16.68 -8.65 8.50
C CYS A 36 -16.18 -7.68 9.57
N GLN A 37 -16.83 -6.53 9.70
CA GLN A 37 -16.61 -5.63 10.84
C GLN A 37 -17.22 -6.14 12.15
N SER A 38 -18.22 -7.04 12.10
CA SER A 38 -18.79 -7.65 13.30
C SER A 38 -17.80 -8.55 14.04
N TRP A 39 -16.75 -9.03 13.36
CA TRP A 39 -15.70 -9.84 13.97
C TRP A 39 -14.50 -8.96 14.31
N ARG A 40 -14.01 -9.08 15.56
CA ARG A 40 -12.91 -8.25 16.09
C ARG A 40 -11.66 -8.28 15.18
N THR A 41 -11.28 -9.46 14.69
CA THR A 41 -10.14 -9.62 13.78
C THR A 41 -10.38 -9.05 12.38
N GLY A 42 -11.61 -9.12 11.87
CA GLY A 42 -11.94 -8.54 10.56
C GLY A 42 -11.89 -7.02 10.59
N ARG A 43 -12.33 -6.40 11.69
CA ARG A 43 -12.19 -4.96 11.92
C ARG A 43 -10.73 -4.51 11.95
N GLU A 44 -9.85 -5.27 12.61
CA GLU A 44 -8.41 -4.96 12.66
C GLU A 44 -7.78 -5.03 11.27
N MET A 45 -8.10 -6.07 10.48
CA MET A 45 -7.63 -6.21 9.09
C MET A 45 -8.09 -5.05 8.21
N THR A 46 -9.36 -4.65 8.29
CA THR A 46 -9.87 -3.50 7.52
C THR A 46 -9.15 -2.21 7.88
N GLY A 47 -8.86 -2.01 9.17
CA GLY A 47 -8.12 -0.85 9.64
C GLY A 47 -6.70 -0.81 9.08
N LEU A 48 -5.99 -1.93 9.12
CA LEU A 48 -4.62 -2.07 8.59
C LEU A 48 -4.57 -1.80 7.08
N VAL A 49 -5.44 -2.43 6.30
CA VAL A 49 -5.49 -2.27 4.83
C VAL A 49 -5.94 -0.85 4.46
N ALA A 50 -6.93 -0.29 5.15
CA ALA A 50 -7.36 1.08 4.91
C ALA A 50 -6.27 2.09 5.25
N ALA A 51 -5.57 1.92 6.37
CA ALA A 51 -4.44 2.76 6.74
C ALA A 51 -3.29 2.67 5.73
N ALA A 52 -2.97 1.45 5.25
CA ALA A 52 -1.98 1.25 4.19
C ALA A 52 -2.39 1.95 2.88
N LEU A 53 -3.66 1.86 2.50
CA LEU A 53 -4.20 2.52 1.32
C LEU A 53 -4.10 4.04 1.41
N VAL A 54 -4.45 4.63 2.57
CA VAL A 54 -4.27 6.06 2.81
C VAL A 54 -2.80 6.45 2.72
N ALA A 55 -1.89 5.65 3.27
CA ALA A 55 -0.46 5.90 3.18
C ALA A 55 0.06 5.88 1.73
N PHE A 56 -0.37 4.92 0.91
CA PHE A 56 0.00 4.87 -0.51
C PHE A 56 -0.61 6.01 -1.34
N VAL A 57 -1.83 6.43 -1.03
CA VAL A 57 -2.43 7.63 -1.65
C VAL A 57 -1.66 8.89 -1.27
N MET A 58 -1.24 9.02 -0.01
CA MET A 58 -0.39 10.15 0.40
C MET A 58 0.96 10.11 -0.32
N ALA A 59 1.57 8.94 -0.48
CA ALA A 59 2.81 8.78 -1.24
C ALA A 59 2.65 9.20 -2.71
N SER A 60 1.53 8.86 -3.37
CA SER A 60 1.29 9.29 -4.76
C SER A 60 1.11 10.81 -4.88
N ILE A 61 0.49 11.46 -3.89
CA ILE A 61 0.39 12.92 -3.82
C ILE A 61 1.78 13.54 -3.67
N PHE A 62 2.63 13.01 -2.79
CA PHE A 62 4.01 13.48 -2.62
C PHE A 62 4.86 13.27 -3.88
N ALA A 63 4.66 12.17 -4.60
CA ALA A 63 5.30 11.91 -5.89
C ALA A 63 4.90 12.97 -6.93
N ALA A 64 3.60 13.28 -7.04
CA ALA A 64 3.09 14.32 -7.94
C ALA A 64 3.62 15.72 -7.56
N LEU A 65 3.68 16.04 -6.27
CA LEU A 65 4.26 17.29 -5.78
C LEU A 65 5.76 17.39 -6.07
N PHE A 66 6.49 16.28 -6.03
CA PHE A 66 7.90 16.25 -6.41
C PHE A 66 8.07 16.59 -7.90
N ILE A 67 7.22 16.08 -8.78
CA ILE A 67 7.28 16.41 -10.22
C ILE A 67 7.05 17.90 -10.46
N LEU A 68 6.10 18.52 -9.77
CA LEU A 68 5.74 19.93 -9.95
C LEU A 68 6.75 20.90 -9.32
N LYS A 69 7.18 20.63 -8.09
CA LYS A 69 7.97 21.59 -7.28
C LYS A 69 9.44 21.20 -7.15
N LYS A 70 9.82 19.98 -7.56
CA LYS A 70 11.18 19.41 -7.51
C LYS A 70 11.88 19.56 -6.16
N ASN A 71 11.09 19.48 -5.09
CA ASN A 71 11.55 19.70 -3.73
C ASN A 71 12.02 18.39 -3.08
N ARG A 72 13.29 18.31 -2.65
CA ARG A 72 13.87 17.12 -2.02
C ARG A 72 13.08 16.61 -0.80
N TRP A 73 12.50 17.52 -0.04
CA TRP A 73 11.65 17.17 1.11
C TRP A 73 10.43 16.33 0.73
N SER A 74 9.86 16.54 -0.47
CA SER A 74 8.71 15.76 -0.95
C SER A 74 9.08 14.29 -1.19
N SER A 75 10.29 14.05 -1.71
CA SER A 75 10.78 12.68 -1.96
C SER A 75 11.05 11.92 -0.66
N ILE A 76 11.50 12.61 0.39
CA ILE A 76 11.68 12.01 1.72
C ILE A 76 10.32 11.62 2.31
N CYS A 77 9.33 12.51 2.23
CA CYS A 77 7.97 12.22 2.69
C CYS A 77 7.33 11.06 1.91
N GLU A 78 7.55 10.99 0.59
CA GLU A 78 7.12 9.88 -0.27
C GLU A 78 7.70 8.54 0.21
N PHE A 79 9.02 8.50 0.46
CA PHE A 79 9.69 7.30 0.98
C PHE A 79 9.13 6.86 2.34
N ILE A 80 8.96 7.79 3.28
CA ILE A 80 8.42 7.50 4.62
C ILE A 80 7.00 6.94 4.52
N ALA A 81 6.16 7.53 3.67
CA ALA A 81 4.79 7.06 3.46
C ALA A 81 4.73 5.66 2.83
N LEU A 82 5.58 5.38 1.83
CA LEU A 82 5.71 4.05 1.21
C LEU A 82 6.20 3.00 2.20
N ALA A 83 7.21 3.32 3.01
CA ALA A 83 7.74 2.41 4.02
C ALA A 83 6.67 2.09 5.09
N ALA A 84 5.97 3.11 5.59
CA ALA A 84 4.88 2.93 6.55
C ALA A 84 3.73 2.08 5.97
N GLY A 85 3.33 2.36 4.72
CA GLY A 85 2.29 1.59 4.01
C GLY A 85 2.69 0.12 3.81
N SER A 86 3.97 -0.13 3.49
CA SER A 86 4.51 -1.48 3.31
C SER A 86 4.51 -2.28 4.62
N ILE A 87 4.87 -1.66 5.75
CA ILE A 87 4.85 -2.31 7.07
C ILE A 87 3.40 -2.64 7.48
N LEU A 88 2.46 -1.73 7.22
CA LEU A 88 1.03 -1.98 7.49
C LEU A 88 0.48 -3.12 6.63
N MET A 89 0.89 -3.20 5.37
CA MET A 89 0.53 -4.32 4.48
C MET A 89 1.15 -5.64 4.95
N LEU A 90 2.41 -5.64 5.43
CA LEU A 90 3.05 -6.82 6.01
C LEU A 90 2.30 -7.32 7.25
N ALA A 91 1.88 -6.40 8.13
CA ALA A 91 1.03 -6.72 9.27
C ALA A 91 -0.34 -7.27 8.83
N ALA A 92 -0.95 -6.71 7.79
CA ALA A 92 -2.20 -7.24 7.23
C ALA A 92 -2.02 -8.67 6.70
N VAL A 93 -0.95 -8.96 5.96
CA VAL A 93 -0.61 -10.30 5.45
C VAL A 93 -0.45 -11.31 6.59
N ALA A 94 0.26 -10.94 7.66
CA ALA A 94 0.43 -11.81 8.83
C ALA A 94 -0.92 -12.18 9.48
N VAL A 95 -1.85 -11.22 9.54
CA VAL A 95 -3.21 -11.46 10.07
C VAL A 95 -4.05 -12.30 9.10
N TYR A 96 -3.87 -12.13 7.78
CA TYR A 96 -4.54 -12.96 6.77
C TYR A 96 -4.08 -14.42 6.76
N TYR A 97 -2.80 -14.71 7.07
CA TYR A 97 -2.27 -16.08 7.08
C TYR A 97 -3.00 -17.01 8.06
N ASN A 98 -3.68 -16.43 9.06
CA ASN A 98 -4.49 -17.16 10.02
C ASN A 98 -5.89 -17.54 9.48
N ARG A 99 -6.21 -17.24 8.21
CA ARG A 99 -7.52 -17.48 7.57
C ARG A 99 -7.39 -18.26 6.26
N SER A 100 -8.43 -18.99 5.88
CA SER A 100 -8.41 -19.97 4.78
C SER A 100 -8.47 -19.34 3.37
N SER A 101 -8.71 -18.03 3.26
CA SER A 101 -8.77 -17.33 1.98
C SER A 101 -7.38 -17.03 1.41
N ILE A 102 -7.03 -17.61 0.25
CA ILE A 102 -5.69 -17.50 -0.37
C ILE A 102 -5.53 -16.22 -1.21
N LEU A 103 -6.61 -15.70 -1.80
CA LEU A 103 -6.53 -14.63 -2.81
C LEU A 103 -6.22 -13.24 -2.24
N SER A 104 -6.86 -12.86 -1.13
CA SER A 104 -6.60 -11.57 -0.47
C SER A 104 -5.18 -11.44 0.09
N PRO A 105 -4.62 -12.42 0.84
CA PRO A 105 -3.22 -12.34 1.29
C PRO A 105 -2.22 -12.33 0.13
N LEU A 106 -2.53 -13.02 -0.97
CA LEU A 106 -1.66 -13.03 -2.15
C LEU A 106 -1.56 -11.62 -2.78
N MET A 107 -2.70 -10.94 -2.96
CA MET A 107 -2.72 -9.56 -3.46
C MET A 107 -2.04 -8.57 -2.50
N ALA A 108 -2.24 -8.75 -1.20
CA ALA A 108 -1.58 -7.96 -0.16
C ALA A 108 -0.06 -8.13 -0.21
N ALA A 109 0.43 -9.36 -0.38
CA ALA A 109 1.85 -9.67 -0.49
C ALA A 109 2.48 -9.08 -1.75
N ILE A 110 1.81 -9.18 -2.91
CA ILE A 110 2.27 -8.53 -4.16
C ILE A 110 2.37 -7.01 -3.98
N THR A 111 1.36 -6.41 -3.33
CA THR A 111 1.36 -4.97 -3.04
C THR A 111 2.56 -4.59 -2.17
N MET A 112 2.81 -5.38 -1.12
CA MET A 112 3.93 -5.18 -0.20
C MET A 112 5.29 -5.24 -0.92
N THR A 113 5.52 -6.27 -1.73
CA THR A 113 6.82 -6.44 -2.43
C THR A 113 7.07 -5.31 -3.41
N LEU A 114 6.06 -4.93 -4.20
CA LEU A 114 6.16 -3.80 -5.13
C LEU A 114 6.42 -2.47 -4.39
N ALA A 115 5.73 -2.23 -3.28
CA ALA A 115 5.94 -1.02 -2.49
C ALA A 115 7.35 -0.93 -1.89
N ILE A 116 7.91 -2.06 -1.42
CA ILE A 116 9.29 -2.14 -0.92
C ILE A 116 10.29 -1.90 -2.05
N GLU A 117 10.10 -2.50 -3.22
CA GLU A 117 10.97 -2.28 -4.38
C GLU A 117 11.02 -0.79 -4.76
N ILE A 118 9.85 -0.14 -4.85
CA ILE A 118 9.75 1.30 -5.15
C ILE A 118 10.46 2.13 -4.07
N ALA A 119 10.29 1.78 -2.79
CA ALA A 119 10.96 2.48 -1.69
C ALA A 119 12.49 2.38 -1.78
N ILE A 120 13.03 1.21 -2.15
CA ILE A 120 14.47 1.01 -2.34
C ILE A 120 14.98 1.85 -3.52
N PHE A 121 14.26 1.85 -4.65
CA PHE A 121 14.65 2.66 -5.81
C PHE A 121 14.65 4.15 -5.51
N LEU A 122 13.62 4.65 -4.80
CA LEU A 122 13.58 6.03 -4.31
C LEU A 122 14.76 6.37 -3.42
N LEU A 123 15.15 5.45 -2.52
CA LEU A 123 16.27 5.65 -1.61
C LEU A 123 17.61 5.72 -2.36
N ILE A 124 17.80 4.90 -3.40
CA ILE A 124 18.98 4.96 -4.28
C ILE A 124 19.03 6.30 -5.03
N ASP A 125 17.92 6.74 -5.63
CA ASP A 125 17.87 8.03 -6.33
C ASP A 125 18.03 9.24 -5.38
N LEU A 126 17.73 9.11 -4.08
CA LEU A 126 17.93 10.16 -3.09
C LEU A 126 19.39 10.28 -2.63
N VAL A 127 20.10 9.15 -2.58
CA VAL A 127 21.52 9.07 -2.17
C VAL A 127 22.47 9.41 -3.32
N SER A 128 22.08 9.12 -4.57
CA SER A 128 22.87 9.41 -5.78
C SER A 128 22.89 10.89 -6.15
#